data_AF-A0A1I8PBG9-F1
#
_entry.id   AF-A0A1I8PBG9-F1
#
_cell.length_a   1.000
_cell.length_b   1.000
_cell.length_c   1.000
_cell.angle_alpha   90.00
_cell.angle_beta   90.00
_cell.angle_gamma   90.00
#
_symmetry.space_group_name_H-M   'P 1'
#
loop_
_entity.id
_entity.type
_entity.pdbx_description
1 polymer ?
#
loop_
_entity_poly.entity_id
_entity_poly.type
_entity_poly.pdbx_seq_one_letter_code
_entity_poly.pdbx_strand_id
1 'polypeptide(L)'
;MSSFKFIYALGALWVLQLVSFQTASAVECLECRGDSLIEAIDDVVFKSQCWFKPEHHFLLDFKMAVLNEIYHILENLYDSTNSKSEVKCRHDLEINCPSTTVGHSLMECETNHMKTLARAYRDLELCNGKSNDPINLELVKKAIIAGVVILGQVHSCCGCPDGDCCFLKRE
;
A
#
# COMPACT_ATOMS: atom_id res chain seq x y z
N MET A 1 -39.97 -45.43 35.95
CA MET A 1 -39.04 -45.11 34.85
C MET A 1 -39.17 -43.64 34.48
N SER A 2 -38.57 -42.69 35.23
CA SER A 2 -38.69 -41.27 34.89
C SER A 2 -37.65 -40.39 35.59
N SER A 3 -36.36 -40.73 35.50
CA SER A 3 -35.31 -39.93 36.18
C SER A 3 -34.05 -39.71 35.34
N PHE A 4 -33.88 -40.43 34.21
CA PHE A 4 -32.67 -40.36 33.39
C PHE A 4 -32.71 -39.32 32.26
N LYS A 5 -33.85 -38.69 32.00
CA LYS A 5 -33.99 -37.74 30.87
C LYS A 5 -33.59 -36.29 31.20
N PHE A 6 -33.44 -35.94 32.48
CA PHE A 6 -33.15 -34.56 32.90
C PHE A 6 -31.65 -34.20 32.88
N ILE A 7 -30.76 -35.19 32.99
CA ILE A 7 -29.31 -34.96 33.06
C ILE A 7 -28.74 -34.57 31.67
N TYR A 8 -29.32 -35.10 30.59
CA TYR A 8 -28.89 -34.76 29.23
C TYR A 8 -29.24 -33.33 28.81
N ALA A 9 -30.30 -32.74 29.35
CA ALA A 9 -30.72 -31.37 29.00
C ALA A 9 -29.80 -30.29 29.63
N LEU A 10 -29.20 -30.56 30.80
CA LEU A 10 -28.30 -29.62 31.47
C LEU A 10 -26.85 -29.70 30.95
N GLY A 11 -26.43 -30.82 30.36
CA GLY A 11 -25.11 -30.96 29.75
C GLY A 11 -24.97 -30.22 28.41
N ALA A 12 -26.05 -30.13 27.62
CA ALA A 12 -26.03 -29.46 26.32
C ALA A 12 -25.88 -27.93 26.44
N LEU A 13 -26.29 -27.32 27.56
CA LEU A 13 -26.17 -25.88 27.77
C LEU A 13 -24.73 -25.45 28.15
N TRP A 14 -23.92 -26.36 28.69
CA TRP A 14 -22.50 -26.10 29.01
C TRP A 14 -21.58 -26.20 27.77
N VAL A 15 -21.93 -27.06 26.80
CA VAL A 15 -21.15 -27.18 25.54
C VAL A 15 -21.32 -25.95 24.65
N LEU A 16 -22.48 -25.28 24.70
CA LEU A 16 -22.74 -24.06 23.93
C LEU A 16 -22.00 -22.81 24.46
N GLN A 17 -21.43 -22.84 25.68
CA GLN A 17 -20.56 -21.76 26.17
C GLN A 17 -19.08 -21.92 25.76
N LEU A 18 -18.69 -23.07 25.21
CA LEU A 18 -17.35 -23.28 24.67
C LEU A 18 -17.20 -22.83 23.21
N VAL A 19 -18.32 -22.55 22.54
CA VAL A 19 -18.32 -21.87 21.23
C VAL A 19 -18.35 -20.37 21.49
N SER A 20 -17.33 -19.87 22.17
CA SER A 20 -16.98 -18.47 22.08
C SER A 20 -16.68 -18.21 20.62
N PHE A 21 -17.59 -17.52 19.92
CA PHE A 21 -17.22 -16.76 18.74
C PHE A 21 -16.12 -15.81 19.20
N GLN A 22 -14.87 -16.25 19.07
CA GLN A 22 -13.73 -15.38 19.00
C GLN A 22 -14.01 -14.55 17.73
N THR A 23 -14.69 -13.43 17.92
CA THR A 23 -14.54 -12.28 17.05
C THR A 23 -13.04 -12.17 16.86
N ALA A 24 -12.56 -12.48 15.66
CA ALA A 24 -11.16 -12.34 15.31
C ALA A 24 -10.74 -10.96 15.83
N SER A 25 -9.98 -10.95 16.93
CA SER A 25 -9.46 -9.72 17.47
C SER A 25 -8.71 -9.10 16.32
N ALA A 26 -9.01 -7.83 15.99
CA ALA A 26 -8.18 -7.06 15.09
C ALA A 26 -6.74 -7.35 15.49
N VAL A 27 -5.99 -8.01 14.60
CA VAL A 27 -4.62 -8.40 14.91
C VAL A 27 -3.87 -7.09 15.04
N GLU A 28 -3.60 -6.67 16.28
CA GLU A 28 -2.79 -5.49 16.55
C GLU A 28 -1.41 -5.79 15.98
N CYS A 29 -1.14 -5.21 14.83
CA CYS A 29 0.14 -5.36 14.17
C CYS A 29 1.13 -4.39 14.81
N LEU A 30 1.80 -4.87 15.86
CA LEU A 30 2.73 -4.07 16.68
C LEU A 30 3.93 -3.53 15.88
N GLU A 31 4.22 -4.11 14.70
CA GLU A 31 5.35 -3.75 13.84
C GLU A 31 4.96 -3.50 12.38
N CYS A 32 3.68 -3.18 12.10
CA CYS A 32 3.27 -2.82 10.74
C CYS A 32 3.95 -1.53 10.30
N ARG A 33 4.41 -1.51 9.05
CA ARG A 33 5.10 -0.37 8.43
C ARG A 33 4.44 0.07 7.12
N GLY A 34 3.40 -0.64 6.69
CA GLY A 34 2.62 -0.36 5.49
C GLY A 34 1.99 1.04 5.49
N ASP A 35 1.64 1.60 6.64
CA ASP A 35 1.17 2.99 6.74
C ASP A 35 2.20 3.98 6.18
N SER A 36 3.48 3.80 6.54
CA SER A 36 4.56 4.66 6.02
C SER A 36 4.82 4.47 4.52
N LEU A 37 4.46 3.32 3.95
CA LEU A 37 4.50 3.10 2.51
C LEU A 37 3.36 3.83 1.82
N ILE A 38 2.14 3.77 2.39
CA ILE A 38 0.98 4.51 1.89
C ILE A 38 1.27 6.00 1.89
N GLU A 39 1.83 6.56 2.98
CA GLU A 39 2.21 7.97 3.04
C GLU A 39 3.22 8.35 1.95
N ALA A 40 4.23 7.51 1.69
CA ALA A 40 5.20 7.75 0.63
C ALA A 40 4.55 7.75 -0.77
N ILE A 41 3.58 6.87 -1.01
CA ILE A 41 2.84 6.84 -2.27
C ILE A 41 1.86 7.99 -2.40
N ASP A 42 1.20 8.39 -1.33
CA ASP A 42 0.34 9.56 -1.33
C ASP A 42 1.12 10.84 -1.66
N ASP A 43 2.37 10.96 -1.21
CA ASP A 43 3.26 12.06 -1.61
C ASP A 43 3.62 12.02 -3.11
N VAL A 44 3.91 10.83 -3.67
CA VAL A 44 4.11 10.66 -5.12
C VAL A 44 2.87 11.11 -5.89
N VAL A 45 1.68 10.67 -5.47
CA VAL A 45 0.42 11.00 -6.17
C VAL A 45 0.10 12.48 -6.06
N PHE A 46 0.30 13.09 -4.89
CA PHE A 46 0.10 14.52 -4.71
C PHE A 46 1.02 15.33 -5.63
N LYS A 47 2.31 14.97 -5.70
CA LYS A 47 3.29 15.70 -6.53
C LYS A 47 3.11 15.44 -8.02
N SER A 48 2.70 14.23 -8.43
CA SER A 48 2.49 13.88 -9.83
C SER A 48 1.43 14.76 -10.51
N GLN A 49 0.38 15.16 -9.78
CA GLN A 49 -0.63 16.09 -10.27
C GLN A 49 -0.05 17.43 -10.74
N CYS A 50 1.09 17.84 -10.19
CA CYS A 50 1.81 19.04 -10.62
C CYS A 50 2.88 18.72 -11.68
N TRP A 51 3.66 17.65 -11.52
CA TRP A 51 4.74 17.29 -12.45
C TRP A 51 4.28 17.00 -13.87
N PHE A 52 3.04 16.54 -14.03
CA PHE A 52 2.47 16.11 -15.30
C PHE A 52 1.50 17.10 -15.94
N LYS A 53 1.38 18.33 -15.40
CA LYS A 53 0.66 19.40 -16.08
C LYS A 53 1.34 19.76 -17.42
N PRO A 54 0.58 20.16 -18.46
CA PRO A 54 1.13 20.47 -19.78
C PRO A 54 2.32 21.45 -19.75
N GLU A 55 2.24 22.49 -18.94
CA GLU A 55 3.30 23.50 -18.76
C GLU A 55 4.60 22.92 -18.18
N HIS A 56 4.53 21.73 -17.59
CA HIS A 56 5.65 21.05 -16.97
C HIS A 56 6.18 19.89 -17.82
N HIS A 57 5.68 19.62 -19.03
CA HIS A 57 6.06 18.44 -19.85
C HIS A 57 7.52 18.35 -20.32
N PHE A 58 8.40 19.26 -19.94
CA PHE A 58 9.84 19.02 -20.10
C PHE A 58 10.24 17.73 -19.34
N LEU A 59 11.08 16.91 -19.97
CA LEU A 59 11.51 15.61 -19.44
C LEU A 59 10.35 14.64 -19.14
N LEU A 60 9.22 14.72 -19.84
CA LEU A 60 8.05 13.85 -19.61
C LEU A 60 8.42 12.36 -19.60
N ASP A 61 9.20 11.89 -20.58
CA ASP A 61 9.62 10.48 -20.67
C ASP A 61 10.44 10.04 -19.45
N PHE A 62 11.31 10.92 -18.94
CA PHE A 62 12.08 10.66 -17.73
C PHE A 62 11.17 10.51 -16.51
N LYS A 63 10.15 11.36 -16.37
CA LYS A 63 9.19 11.25 -15.25
C LYS A 63 8.37 9.99 -15.33
N MET A 64 7.92 9.64 -16.53
CA MET A 64 7.21 8.38 -16.76
C MET A 64 8.10 7.19 -16.41
N ALA A 65 9.38 7.21 -16.81
CA ALA A 65 10.33 6.15 -16.44
C ALA A 65 10.53 6.04 -14.92
N VAL A 66 10.65 7.16 -14.21
CA VAL A 66 10.75 7.16 -12.74
C VAL A 66 9.48 6.61 -12.09
N LEU A 67 8.28 7.03 -12.53
CA LEU A 67 7.02 6.50 -11.99
C LEU A 67 6.86 5.01 -12.28
N ASN A 68 7.22 4.57 -13.49
CA ASN A 68 7.17 3.17 -13.89
C ASN A 68 8.11 2.30 -13.04
N GLU A 69 9.31 2.80 -12.74
CA GLU A 69 10.24 2.09 -11.85
C GLU A 69 9.71 2.01 -10.42
N ILE A 70 9.11 3.09 -9.89
CA ILE A 70 8.44 3.06 -8.58
C ILE A 70 7.32 2.03 -8.56
N TYR A 71 6.49 1.98 -9.61
CA TYR A 71 5.44 0.97 -9.77
C TYR A 71 6.01 -0.45 -9.70
N HIS A 72 7.02 -0.78 -10.51
CA HIS A 72 7.60 -2.12 -10.52
C HIS A 72 8.26 -2.51 -9.19
N ILE A 73 8.89 -1.55 -8.49
CA ILE A 73 9.46 -1.82 -7.18
C ILE A 73 8.36 -2.17 -6.16
N LEU A 74 7.21 -1.50 -6.21
CA LEU A 74 6.05 -1.82 -5.36
C LEU A 74 5.42 -3.17 -5.72
N GLU A 75 5.28 -3.46 -7.00
CA GLU A 75 4.76 -4.73 -7.50
C GLU A 75 5.63 -5.89 -7.00
N ASN A 76 6.96 -5.78 -7.15
CA ASN A 76 7.91 -6.76 -6.64
C ASN A 76 7.84 -6.91 -5.11
N LEU A 77 7.68 -5.80 -4.37
CA LEU A 77 7.51 -5.84 -2.92
C LEU A 77 6.23 -6.59 -2.52
N TYR A 78 5.12 -6.28 -3.20
CA TYR A 78 3.83 -6.93 -2.98
C TYR A 78 3.92 -8.43 -3.28
N ASP A 79 4.38 -8.82 -4.48
CA ASP A 79 4.46 -10.23 -4.90
C ASP A 79 5.37 -11.06 -4.00
N SER A 80 6.53 -10.50 -3.64
CA SER A 80 7.45 -11.12 -2.68
C SER A 80 6.80 -11.30 -1.30
N THR A 81 6.03 -10.32 -0.84
CA THR A 81 5.35 -10.37 0.46
C THR A 81 4.15 -11.33 0.43
N ASN A 82 3.37 -11.32 -0.65
CA ASN A 82 2.22 -12.17 -0.88
C ASN A 82 2.65 -13.64 -0.92
N SER A 83 3.69 -13.96 -1.69
CA SER A 83 4.23 -15.33 -1.78
C SER A 83 4.80 -15.88 -0.47
N LYS A 84 5.28 -15.00 0.43
CA LYS A 84 5.77 -15.36 1.77
C LYS A 84 4.68 -15.36 2.85
N SER A 85 3.52 -14.76 2.58
CA SER A 85 2.42 -14.65 3.56
C SER A 85 1.75 -15.98 3.83
N GLU A 86 1.04 -16.07 4.97
CA GLU A 86 0.17 -17.21 5.27
C GLU A 86 -0.90 -17.35 4.18
N VAL A 87 -1.26 -18.59 3.82
CA VAL A 87 -2.19 -18.87 2.70
C VAL A 87 -3.51 -18.10 2.82
N LYS A 88 -4.05 -17.96 4.04
CA LYS A 88 -5.29 -17.21 4.30
C LYS A 88 -5.18 -15.70 4.05
N CYS A 89 -3.96 -15.15 4.03
CA CYS A 89 -3.71 -13.73 3.83
C CYS A 89 -3.41 -13.41 2.37
N ARG A 90 -3.03 -14.42 1.57
CA ARG A 90 -2.71 -14.22 0.16
C ARG A 90 -3.95 -13.84 -0.62
N HIS A 91 -3.76 -12.91 -1.55
CA HIS A 91 -4.77 -12.55 -2.52
C HIS A 91 -4.08 -12.13 -3.81
N ASP A 92 -4.78 -12.23 -4.93
CA ASP A 92 -4.29 -11.77 -6.22
C ASP A 92 -4.86 -10.37 -6.48
N LEU A 93 -4.03 -9.48 -7.04
CA LEU A 93 -4.47 -8.17 -7.47
C LEU A 93 -4.58 -8.18 -9.00
N GLU A 94 -5.76 -7.85 -9.51
CA GLU A 94 -5.92 -7.54 -10.93
C GLU A 94 -5.65 -6.05 -11.15
N ILE A 95 -4.43 -5.76 -11.56
CA ILE A 95 -3.93 -4.41 -11.82
C ILE A 95 -3.55 -4.34 -13.30
N ASN A 96 -4.27 -3.55 -14.10
CA ASN A 96 -4.00 -3.43 -15.53
C ASN A 96 -4.31 -2.03 -16.04
N CYS A 97 -3.28 -1.34 -16.56
CA CYS A 97 -3.46 -0.12 -17.32
C CYS A 97 -3.71 -0.52 -18.78
N PRO A 98 -4.79 -0.05 -19.42
CA PRO A 98 -5.02 -0.34 -20.83
C PRO A 98 -3.82 0.09 -21.66
N SER A 99 -3.36 -0.74 -22.59
CA SER A 99 -2.19 -0.45 -23.44
C SER A 99 -2.38 0.78 -24.35
N THR A 100 -3.60 1.26 -24.49
CA THR A 100 -3.96 2.48 -25.22
C THR A 100 -3.83 3.76 -24.38
N THR A 101 -3.54 3.63 -23.08
CA THR A 101 -3.46 4.74 -22.13
C THR A 101 -2.11 5.44 -22.29
N VAL A 102 -2.11 6.76 -22.50
CA VAL A 102 -0.88 7.55 -22.74
C VAL A 102 -0.87 8.85 -21.93
N GLY A 103 0.34 9.38 -21.70
CA GLY A 103 0.54 10.68 -21.05
C GLY A 103 -0.12 10.78 -19.68
N HIS A 104 -0.96 11.80 -19.47
CA HIS A 104 -1.63 12.04 -18.19
C HIS A 104 -2.52 10.87 -17.73
N SER A 105 -3.25 10.25 -18.67
CA SER A 105 -4.11 9.11 -18.34
C SER A 105 -3.31 7.89 -17.87
N LEU A 106 -2.10 7.70 -18.41
CA LEU A 106 -1.23 6.60 -18.02
C LEU A 106 -0.69 6.86 -16.62
N MET A 107 -0.22 8.08 -16.35
CA MET A 107 0.22 8.50 -15.03
C MET A 107 -0.86 8.35 -13.95
N GLU A 108 -2.11 8.73 -14.24
CA GLU A 108 -3.23 8.57 -13.31
C GLU A 108 -3.50 7.08 -13.03
N CYS A 109 -3.44 6.23 -14.06
CA CYS A 109 -3.58 4.80 -13.91
C CYS A 109 -2.46 4.20 -13.02
N GLU A 110 -1.19 4.47 -13.36
CA GLU A 110 -0.03 3.99 -12.62
C GLU A 110 -0.05 4.43 -11.15
N THR A 111 -0.37 5.70 -10.88
CA THR A 111 -0.42 6.21 -9.50
C THR A 111 -1.57 5.62 -8.69
N ASN A 112 -2.72 5.31 -9.32
CA ASN A 112 -3.79 4.56 -8.67
C ASN A 112 -3.36 3.12 -8.36
N HIS A 113 -2.60 2.48 -9.24
CA HIS A 113 -2.07 1.15 -8.99
C HIS A 113 -1.05 1.11 -7.84
N MET A 114 -0.14 2.08 -7.79
CA MET A 114 0.79 2.23 -6.66
C MET A 114 0.03 2.33 -5.33
N LYS A 115 -1.09 3.08 -5.29
CA LYS A 115 -1.96 3.17 -4.10
C LYS A 115 -2.57 1.83 -3.75
N THR A 116 -3.07 1.09 -4.74
CA THR A 116 -3.63 -0.26 -4.54
C THR A 116 -2.57 -1.21 -3.99
N LEU A 117 -1.38 -1.24 -4.58
CA LEU A 117 -0.25 -2.08 -4.12
C LEU A 117 0.16 -1.75 -2.69
N ALA A 118 0.31 -0.47 -2.35
CA ALA A 118 0.68 -0.05 -1.00
C ALA A 118 -0.37 -0.44 0.05
N ARG A 119 -1.66 -0.31 -0.27
CA ARG A 119 -2.76 -0.75 0.60
C ARG A 119 -2.80 -2.27 0.73
N ALA A 120 -2.67 -2.99 -0.37
CA ALA A 120 -2.64 -4.44 -0.37
C ALA A 120 -1.45 -4.99 0.44
N TYR A 121 -0.28 -4.35 0.34
CA TYR A 121 0.86 -4.65 1.21
C TYR A 121 0.52 -4.47 2.69
N ARG A 122 -0.09 -3.33 3.06
CA ARG A 122 -0.54 -3.09 4.44
C ARG A 122 -1.53 -4.15 4.91
N ASP A 123 -2.47 -4.55 4.06
CA ASP A 123 -3.47 -5.58 4.39
C ASP A 123 -2.81 -6.94 4.62
N LEU A 124 -1.74 -7.27 3.87
CA LEU A 124 -0.91 -8.45 4.14
C LEU A 124 -0.24 -8.37 5.51
N GLU A 125 0.33 -7.22 5.88
CA GLU A 125 0.97 -7.07 7.20
C GLU A 125 -0.05 -7.18 8.34
N LEU A 126 -1.22 -6.55 8.20
CA LEU A 126 -2.30 -6.62 9.19
C LEU A 126 -2.81 -8.05 9.35
N CYS A 127 -2.99 -8.78 8.25
CA CYS A 127 -3.43 -10.17 8.29
C CYS A 127 -2.39 -11.10 8.93
N ASN A 128 -1.11 -10.91 8.64
CA ASN A 128 -0.01 -11.69 9.23
C ASN A 128 0.36 -11.22 10.66
N GLY A 129 -0.09 -10.03 11.08
CA GLY A 129 0.25 -9.40 12.36
C GLY A 129 1.68 -8.85 12.47
N LYS A 130 2.43 -8.80 11.35
CA LYS A 130 3.81 -8.30 11.30
C LYS A 130 4.24 -7.97 9.87
N SER A 131 5.29 -7.15 9.75
CA SER A 131 6.04 -6.98 8.51
C SER A 131 6.80 -8.26 8.15
N ASN A 132 6.52 -8.84 6.97
CA ASN A 132 7.23 -10.02 6.50
C ASN A 132 8.65 -9.71 5.99
N ASP A 133 8.91 -8.47 5.57
CA ASP A 133 10.21 -8.09 4.98
C ASP A 133 10.56 -6.61 5.26
N PRO A 134 10.90 -6.28 6.52
CA PRO A 134 11.10 -4.89 6.93
C PRO A 134 12.32 -4.24 6.26
N ILE A 135 13.34 -5.02 5.87
CA ILE A 135 14.52 -4.50 5.18
C ILE A 135 14.16 -4.11 3.75
N ASN A 136 13.49 -4.99 3.00
CA ASN A 136 13.08 -4.66 1.63
C ASN A 136 12.08 -3.51 1.61
N LEU A 137 11.14 -3.45 2.57
CA LEU A 137 10.25 -2.30 2.69
C LEU A 137 11.00 -0.97 2.86
N GLU A 138 12.00 -0.92 3.75
CA GLU A 138 12.78 0.30 3.94
C GLU A 138 13.61 0.67 2.70
N LEU A 139 14.11 -0.32 1.95
CA LEU A 139 14.79 -0.07 0.67
C LEU A 139 13.82 0.49 -0.39
N VAL A 140 12.63 -0.09 -0.50
CA VAL A 140 11.57 0.39 -1.41
C VAL A 140 11.17 1.81 -1.05
N LYS A 141 10.92 2.12 0.22
CA LYS A 141 10.62 3.48 0.68
C LYS A 141 11.72 4.46 0.32
N LYS A 142 13.00 4.09 0.52
CA LYS A 142 14.14 4.94 0.13
C LYS A 142 14.19 5.16 -1.38
N ALA A 143 13.90 4.15 -2.20
CA ALA A 143 13.85 4.27 -3.65
C ALA A 143 12.72 5.22 -4.09
N ILE A 144 11.53 5.09 -3.49
CA ILE A 144 10.39 6.01 -3.72
C ILE A 144 10.78 7.44 -3.37
N ILE A 145 11.33 7.67 -2.17
CA ILE A 145 11.76 9.00 -1.71
C ILE A 145 12.84 9.56 -2.63
N ALA A 146 13.81 8.75 -3.07
CA ALA A 146 14.84 9.19 -4.00
C ALA A 146 14.23 9.62 -5.35
N GLY A 147 13.29 8.85 -5.89
CA GLY A 147 12.53 9.22 -7.09
C GLY A 147 11.79 10.54 -6.92
N VAL A 148 11.10 10.72 -5.79
CA VAL A 148 10.42 11.99 -5.45
C VAL A 148 11.39 13.16 -5.37
N VAL A 149 12.55 12.98 -4.73
CA VAL A 149 13.56 14.04 -4.61
C VAL A 149 14.12 14.43 -5.98
N ILE A 150 14.43 13.44 -6.82
CA ILE A 150 14.93 13.67 -8.18
C ILE A 150 13.90 14.46 -9.00
N LEU A 151 12.63 14.05 -8.98
CA LEU A 151 11.56 14.76 -9.69
C LEU A 151 11.26 16.13 -9.08
N GLY A 152 11.42 16.27 -7.76
CA GLY A 152 11.31 17.54 -7.05
C GLY A 152 12.40 18.55 -7.39
N GLN A 153 13.61 18.10 -7.73
CA GLN A 153 14.67 19.00 -8.24
C GLN A 153 14.35 19.52 -9.64
N VAL A 154 13.74 18.67 -10.47
CA VAL A 154 13.24 19.05 -11.80
C VAL A 154 12.05 20.00 -11.69
N HIS A 155 11.21 19.83 -10.66
CA HIS A 155 10.03 20.65 -10.38
C HIS A 155 10.05 21.28 -9.00
N SER A 156 10.96 22.24 -8.79
CA SER A 156 11.16 22.91 -7.50
C SER A 156 9.92 23.61 -6.94
N CYS A 157 8.92 23.88 -7.79
CA CYS A 157 7.64 24.52 -7.46
C CYS A 157 6.45 23.56 -7.33
N CYS A 158 6.66 22.26 -7.53
CA CYS A 158 5.63 21.26 -7.34
C CYS A 158 5.70 20.64 -5.94
N GLY A 159 4.57 20.71 -5.21
CA GLY A 159 4.42 20.09 -3.89
C GLY A 159 4.52 21.07 -2.72
N CYS A 160 4.17 22.34 -2.94
CA CYS A 160 4.09 23.36 -1.91
C CYS A 160 2.62 23.73 -1.69
N PRO A 161 2.11 23.69 -0.44
CA PRO A 161 0.72 24.01 -0.15
C PRO A 161 0.29 25.39 -0.65
N ASP A 162 1.24 26.33 -0.75
CA ASP A 162 0.99 27.75 -1.00
C ASP A 162 1.35 28.20 -2.44
N GLY A 163 1.74 27.27 -3.33
CA GLY A 163 2.11 27.59 -4.72
C GLY A 163 3.51 28.21 -4.90
N ASP A 164 4.26 28.44 -3.83
CA ASP A 164 5.68 28.87 -3.87
C ASP A 164 6.63 27.73 -4.24
N CYS A 165 7.89 28.03 -4.61
CA CYS A 165 8.91 27.01 -4.88
C CYS A 165 9.64 26.55 -3.60
N CYS A 166 9.27 25.37 -3.09
CA CYS A 166 9.78 24.80 -1.82
C CYS A 166 11.29 24.58 -1.82
N PHE A 167 11.88 24.26 -2.97
CA PHE A 167 13.32 23.98 -3.06
C PHE A 167 14.19 25.24 -3.10
N LEU A 168 13.61 26.43 -3.36
CA LEU A 168 14.33 27.69 -3.35
C LEU A 168 14.35 28.39 -1.99
N LYS A 169 13.65 27.85 -0.98
CA LYS A 169 13.59 28.40 0.39
C LYS A 169 14.48 27.70 1.42
N ARG A 170 15.35 26.77 1.02
CA ARG A 170 16.38 26.23 1.93
C ARG A 170 17.59 27.18 1.95
N GLU A 171 17.49 28.23 2.75
CA GLU A 171 18.65 29.00 3.25
C GLU A 171 19.22 28.33 4.51
#